data_AF-A0A1X7UWB1-F1
#
_entry.id   AF-A0A1X7UWB1-F1
#
_cell.length_a   1.000
_cell.length_b   1.000
_cell.length_c   1.000
_cell.angle_alpha   90.00
_cell.angle_beta   90.00
_cell.angle_gamma   90.00
#
_symmetry.space_group_name_H-M   'P 1'
#
loop_
_entity.id
_entity.type
_entity.pdbx_description
1 polymer ?
#
loop_
_entity_poly.entity_id
_entity_poly.type
_entity_poly.pdbx_seq_one_letter_code
_entity_poly.pdbx_strand_id
1 'polypeptide(L)'
;MNGVSFLPSVLVKQSRQGKPIESFYFPAFPANTTLCPVNTLDTYLDETKQMKENENRLFIKPHKAVTSSSIARWLRTTLEEAGIDSSIFGAHSTRGASASAAARGGVTLEEILKAANWSSESVFQRFYHKEVDRAT
;
A
#
# COMPACT_ATOMS: atom_id res chain seq x y z
N MET A 1 -2.82 -5.70 -20.52
CA MET A 1 -1.87 -5.00 -19.62
C MET A 1 -1.41 -5.99 -18.57
N ASN A 2 -0.10 -6.15 -18.38
CA ASN A 2 0.44 -7.06 -17.36
C ASN A 2 0.24 -6.44 -15.96
N GLY A 3 -0.22 -7.22 -14.99
CA GLY A 3 -0.58 -6.74 -13.66
C GLY A 3 -1.12 -7.86 -12.77
N VAL A 4 -1.33 -7.56 -11.50
CA VAL A 4 -1.91 -8.49 -10.53
C VAL A 4 -3.19 -7.92 -9.92
N SER A 5 -4.19 -8.77 -9.74
CA SER A 5 -5.45 -8.40 -9.08
C SER A 5 -5.59 -9.10 -7.75
N PHE A 6 -6.02 -8.36 -6.72
CA PHE A 6 -6.37 -8.90 -5.42
C PHE A 6 -7.87 -8.75 -5.17
N LEU A 7 -8.52 -9.85 -4.81
CA LEU A 7 -9.91 -9.86 -4.39
C LEU A 7 -9.97 -10.22 -2.90
N PRO A 8 -10.46 -9.32 -2.03
CA PRO A 8 -10.69 -9.66 -0.62
C PRO A 8 -11.68 -10.82 -0.50
N SER A 9 -11.33 -11.86 0.24
CA SER A 9 -12.18 -13.03 0.48
C SER A 9 -13.26 -12.79 1.55
N VAL A 10 -13.12 -11.72 2.33
CA VAL A 10 -14.04 -11.33 3.42
C VAL A 10 -14.23 -9.82 3.43
N LEU A 11 -15.30 -9.36 4.08
CA LEU A 11 -15.51 -7.95 4.35
C LEU A 11 -14.37 -7.42 5.24
N VAL A 12 -13.80 -6.30 4.85
CA VAL A 12 -12.75 -5.61 5.59
C VAL A 12 -13.29 -4.31 6.17
N LYS A 13 -12.54 -3.64 7.05
CA LYS A 13 -12.92 -2.33 7.64
C LYS A 13 -13.35 -1.28 6.60
N GLN A 14 -12.84 -1.39 5.38
CA GLN A 14 -13.13 -0.46 4.27
C GLN A 14 -14.34 -0.88 3.42
N SER A 15 -14.93 -2.06 3.67
CA SER A 15 -16.17 -2.50 3.03
C SER A 15 -17.33 -1.63 3.49
N ARG A 16 -18.25 -1.31 2.58
CA ARG A 16 -19.42 -0.45 2.83
C ARG A 16 -20.69 -1.22 2.55
N GLN A 17 -21.72 -0.98 3.36
CA GLN A 17 -23.03 -1.60 3.14
C GLN A 17 -23.55 -1.23 1.74
N GLY A 18 -24.04 -2.23 1.00
CA GLY A 18 -24.56 -2.04 -0.36
C GLY A 18 -23.52 -1.82 -1.45
N LYS A 19 -22.21 -1.74 -1.13
CA LYS A 19 -21.14 -1.76 -2.15
C LYS A 19 -20.59 -3.17 -2.33
N PRO A 20 -20.43 -3.65 -3.58
CA PRO A 20 -19.79 -4.93 -3.84
C PRO A 20 -18.32 -4.89 -3.42
N ILE A 21 -17.75 -6.06 -3.11
CA ILE A 21 -16.31 -6.21 -2.95
C ILE A 21 -15.68 -6.07 -4.34
N GLU A 22 -14.91 -5.00 -4.53
CA GLU A 22 -14.20 -4.75 -5.76
C GLU A 22 -12.79 -5.34 -5.70
N SER A 23 -12.28 -5.81 -6.84
CA SER A 23 -10.90 -6.24 -6.98
C SER A 23 -9.96 -5.03 -7.11
N PHE A 24 -8.79 -5.12 -6.49
CA PHE A 24 -7.72 -4.14 -6.62
C PHE A 24 -6.73 -4.59 -7.68
N TYR A 25 -6.57 -3.80 -8.74
CA TYR A 25 -5.60 -4.07 -9.79
C TYR A 25 -4.33 -3.24 -9.59
N PHE A 26 -3.16 -3.89 -9.66
CA PHE A 26 -1.85 -3.28 -9.60
C PHE A 26 -1.12 -3.53 -10.93
N PRO A 27 -0.86 -2.48 -11.73
CA PRO A 27 -0.17 -2.62 -13.00
C PRO A 27 1.31 -2.94 -12.79
N ALA A 28 1.89 -3.72 -13.69
CA ALA A 28 3.35 -3.87 -13.77
C ALA A 28 3.99 -2.52 -14.15
N PHE A 29 5.18 -2.23 -13.62
CA PHE A 29 5.96 -1.05 -13.95
C PHE A 29 7.30 -1.44 -14.59
N PRO A 30 7.31 -1.77 -15.89
CA PRO A 30 8.50 -2.30 -16.57
C PRO A 30 9.63 -1.27 -16.71
N ALA A 31 9.31 0.02 -16.64
CA ALA A 31 10.31 1.11 -16.70
C ALA A 31 11.30 1.06 -15.51
N ASN A 32 10.88 0.50 -14.37
CA ASN A 32 11.78 0.24 -13.26
C ASN A 32 11.31 -0.97 -12.44
N THR A 33 11.99 -2.10 -12.62
CA THR A 33 11.65 -3.37 -11.97
C THR A 33 11.80 -3.34 -10.45
N THR A 34 12.66 -2.47 -9.90
CA THR A 34 12.83 -2.34 -8.44
C THR A 34 11.65 -1.61 -7.77
N LEU A 35 10.87 -0.87 -8.55
CA LEU A 35 9.63 -0.20 -8.11
C LEU A 35 8.37 -0.91 -8.60
N CYS A 36 8.50 -2.04 -9.29
CA CYS A 36 7.38 -2.74 -9.91
C CYS A 36 6.67 -3.65 -8.89
N PRO A 37 5.37 -3.42 -8.58
CA PRO A 37 4.64 -4.21 -7.60
C PRO A 37 4.50 -5.68 -8.01
N VAL A 38 4.39 -5.96 -9.32
CA VAL A 38 4.31 -7.33 -9.85
C VAL A 38 5.64 -8.07 -9.67
N ASN A 39 6.75 -7.44 -10.06
CA ASN A 39 8.07 -8.05 -9.90
C ASN A 39 8.42 -8.29 -8.43
N THR A 40 8.11 -7.33 -7.55
CA THR A 40 8.28 -7.48 -6.09
C THR A 40 7.44 -8.63 -5.55
N LEU A 41 6.20 -8.79 -6.01
CA LEU A 41 5.33 -9.89 -5.60
C LEU A 41 5.88 -11.24 -6.06
N ASP A 42 6.28 -11.37 -7.32
CA ASP A 42 6.83 -12.62 -7.86
C ASP A 42 8.10 -13.04 -7.10
N THR A 43 9.00 -12.09 -6.87
CA THR A 43 10.22 -12.31 -6.06
C THR A 43 9.86 -12.75 -4.65
N TYR A 44 8.91 -12.06 -4.00
CA TYR A 44 8.47 -12.41 -2.66
C TYR A 44 7.88 -13.83 -2.58
N LEU A 45 7.08 -14.22 -3.57
CA LEU A 45 6.47 -15.56 -3.61
C LEU A 45 7.53 -16.65 -3.82
N ASP A 46 8.55 -16.42 -4.65
CA ASP A 46 9.62 -17.39 -4.87
C ASP A 46 10.48 -17.58 -3.61
N GLU A 47 10.87 -16.48 -2.95
CA GLU A 47 11.67 -16.51 -1.73
C GLU A 47 10.93 -17.14 -0.54
N THR A 48 9.61 -17.00 -0.50
CA THR A 48 8.79 -17.50 0.63
C THR A 48 8.15 -18.86 0.38
N LYS A 49 8.33 -19.46 -0.80
CA LYS A 49 7.68 -20.72 -1.20
C LYS A 49 7.91 -21.87 -0.20
N GLN A 50 9.11 -21.96 0.36
CA GLN A 50 9.49 -23.04 1.29
C GLN A 50 8.91 -22.84 2.70
N MET A 51 8.52 -21.62 3.05
CA MET A 51 7.97 -21.30 4.38
C MET A 51 6.44 -21.46 4.44
N LYS A 52 5.82 -21.63 3.28
CA LYS A 52 4.38 -21.58 3.04
C LYS A 52 3.78 -22.97 3.15
N GLU A 53 3.90 -23.61 4.31
CA GLU A 53 3.37 -24.96 4.53
C GLU A 53 1.84 -24.99 4.41
N ASN A 54 1.12 -24.43 5.40
CA ASN A 54 -0.35 -24.45 5.48
C ASN A 54 -0.97 -23.05 5.59
N GLU A 55 -0.22 -22.00 5.22
CA GLU A 55 -0.67 -20.61 5.35
C GLU A 55 -1.12 -20.05 4.00
N ASN A 56 -2.39 -19.64 3.93
CA ASN A 56 -3.02 -19.11 2.72
C ASN A 56 -2.91 -17.58 2.60
N ARG A 57 -2.43 -16.88 3.63
CA ARG A 57 -2.18 -15.44 3.55
C ARG A 57 -0.97 -15.14 2.67
N LEU A 58 -1.01 -13.97 2.03
CA LEU A 58 0.09 -13.50 1.20
C LEU A 58 1.37 -13.32 2.02
N PHE A 59 1.31 -12.49 3.08
CA PHE A 59 2.47 -12.18 3.90
C PHE A 59 2.66 -13.24 5.00
N ILE A 60 3.79 -13.94 4.95
CA ILE A 60 4.17 -14.99 5.88
C ILE A 60 5.53 -14.72 6.52
N LYS A 61 5.71 -15.29 7.71
CA LYS A 61 6.99 -15.49 8.41
C LYS A 61 7.12 -16.99 8.68
N PRO A 62 8.30 -17.53 9.07
CA PRO A 62 8.46 -18.96 9.29
C PRO A 62 7.30 -19.57 10.09
N HIS A 63 6.58 -20.50 9.44
CA HIS A 63 5.43 -21.25 9.94
C HIS A 63 4.19 -20.45 10.39
N LYS A 64 4.08 -19.12 10.14
CA LYS A 64 2.95 -18.30 10.62
C LYS A 64 2.59 -17.13 9.69
N ALA A 65 1.30 -16.78 9.63
CA ALA A 65 0.83 -15.50 9.12
C ALA A 65 1.54 -14.29 9.74
N VAL A 66 1.82 -13.28 8.91
CA VAL A 66 2.20 -11.94 9.35
C VAL A 66 0.96 -11.19 9.85
N THR A 67 1.14 -10.44 10.94
CA THR A 67 0.11 -9.56 11.51
C THR A 67 0.21 -8.14 10.96
N SER A 68 -0.87 -7.36 11.05
CA SER A 68 -0.83 -5.93 10.73
C SER A 68 0.22 -5.15 11.53
N SER A 69 0.42 -5.51 12.81
CA SER A 69 1.46 -4.92 13.67
C SER A 69 2.88 -5.21 13.19
N SER A 70 3.11 -6.38 12.58
CA SER A 70 4.40 -6.76 12.00
C SER A 70 4.68 -5.95 10.73
N ILE A 71 3.70 -5.83 9.83
CA ILE A 71 3.81 -4.98 8.62
C ILE A 71 4.06 -3.52 9.02
N ALA A 72 3.32 -3.01 9.99
CA ALA A 72 3.51 -1.64 10.48
C ALA A 72 4.92 -1.42 11.06
N ARG A 73 5.53 -2.44 11.69
CA ARG A 73 6.91 -2.37 12.17
C ARG A 73 7.90 -2.35 11.02
N TRP A 74 7.75 -3.23 10.02
CA TRP A 74 8.60 -3.24 8.83
C TRP A 74 8.58 -1.89 8.12
N LEU A 75 7.40 -1.32 7.89
CA LEU A 75 7.27 0.00 7.27
C LEU A 75 7.99 1.09 8.05
N ARG A 76 7.88 1.13 9.39
CA ARG A 76 8.62 2.11 10.21
C ARG A 76 10.12 1.90 10.12
N THR A 77 10.58 0.64 10.18
CA THR A 77 12.01 0.31 10.09
C THR A 77 12.57 0.75 8.74
N THR A 78 11.85 0.50 7.65
CA THR A 78 12.24 0.96 6.31
C THR A 78 12.30 2.49 6.20
N LEU A 79 11.40 3.22 6.88
CA LEU A 79 11.48 4.67 6.94
C LEU A 79 12.75 5.13 7.68
N GLU A 80 13.06 4.53 8.83
CA GLU A 80 14.28 4.82 9.62
C GLU A 80 15.55 4.54 8.81
N GLU A 81 15.61 3.39 8.12
CA GLU A 81 16.71 3.00 7.24
C GLU A 81 16.90 3.98 6.06
N ALA A 82 15.80 4.61 5.61
CA ALA A 82 15.83 5.66 4.60
C ALA A 82 16.16 7.06 5.17
N GLY A 83 16.46 7.17 6.46
CA GLY A 83 16.77 8.44 7.14
C GLY A 83 15.55 9.30 7.47
N ILE A 84 14.34 8.73 7.45
CA ILE A 84 13.10 9.41 7.79
C ILE A 84 12.80 9.20 9.28
N ASP A 85 12.55 10.30 10.00
CA ASP A 85 12.25 10.26 11.43
C ASP A 85 10.90 9.56 11.71
N SER A 86 10.97 8.34 12.24
CA SER A 86 9.79 7.52 12.54
C SER A 86 9.04 7.93 13.80
N SER A 87 9.60 8.83 14.62
CA SER A 87 8.88 9.45 15.73
C SER A 87 7.81 10.42 15.22
N ILE A 88 8.03 10.98 14.03
CA ILE A 88 7.10 11.86 13.32
C ILE A 88 6.30 11.07 12.27
N PHE A 89 6.98 10.25 11.47
CA PHE A 89 6.39 9.54 10.33
C PHE A 89 6.22 8.04 10.59
N GLY A 90 5.00 7.65 10.93
CA GLY A 90 4.65 6.24 11.10
C GLY A 90 4.34 5.51 9.79
N ALA A 91 4.02 4.21 9.90
CA ALA A 91 3.64 3.37 8.77
C ALA A 91 2.51 3.98 7.91
N HIS A 92 1.52 4.62 8.54
CA HIS A 92 0.38 5.22 7.84
C HIS A 92 0.74 6.48 7.05
N SER A 93 1.86 7.14 7.37
CA SER A 93 2.35 8.32 6.65
C SER A 93 2.67 8.00 5.20
N THR A 94 3.08 6.75 4.89
CA THR A 94 3.33 6.29 3.51
C THR A 94 2.10 6.46 2.60
N ARG A 95 0.89 6.18 3.13
CA ARG A 95 -0.37 6.34 2.39
C ARG A 95 -0.67 7.79 2.06
N GLY A 96 -0.48 8.69 3.03
CA GLY A 96 -0.66 10.13 2.82
C GLY A 96 0.38 10.71 1.86
N ALA A 97 1.65 10.33 2.02
CA ALA A 97 2.74 10.76 1.15
C ALA A 97 2.52 10.35 -0.30
N SER A 98 2.12 9.09 -0.54
CA SER A 98 1.82 8.58 -1.88
C SER A 98 0.65 9.32 -2.55
N ALA A 99 -0.48 9.48 -1.84
CA ALA A 99 -1.63 10.21 -2.37
C ALA A 99 -1.31 11.70 -2.64
N SER A 100 -0.51 12.33 -1.78
CA SER A 100 -0.04 13.70 -1.98
C SER A 100 0.90 13.82 -3.18
N ALA A 101 1.78 12.84 -3.39
CA ALA A 101 2.64 12.79 -4.57
C ALA A 101 1.83 12.65 -5.87
N ALA A 102 0.80 11.80 -5.88
CA ALA A 102 -0.11 11.67 -7.01
C ALA A 102 -0.83 13.00 -7.32
N ALA A 103 -1.34 13.69 -6.30
CA ALA A 103 -1.96 15.01 -6.45
C ALA A 103 -1.00 16.04 -7.05
N ARG A 104 0.24 16.12 -6.54
CA ARG A 104 1.29 16.98 -7.10
C ARG A 104 1.67 16.61 -8.53
N GLY A 105 1.55 15.34 -8.89
CA GLY A 105 1.76 14.83 -10.24
C GLY A 105 0.59 15.08 -11.21
N GLY A 106 -0.48 15.75 -10.77
CA GLY A 106 -1.63 16.08 -11.60
C GLY A 106 -2.64 14.94 -11.77
N VAL A 107 -2.54 13.85 -11.00
CA VAL A 107 -3.56 12.80 -10.99
C VAL A 107 -4.86 13.38 -10.44
N THR A 108 -5.98 13.05 -11.07
CA THR A 108 -7.27 13.63 -10.66
C THR A 108 -7.63 13.18 -9.25
N LEU A 109 -8.33 14.05 -8.52
CA LEU A 109 -8.81 13.72 -7.18
C LEU A 109 -9.67 12.46 -7.18
N GLU A 110 -10.54 12.28 -8.19
CA GLU A 110 -11.39 11.09 -8.32
C GLU A 110 -10.56 9.81 -8.39
N GLU A 111 -9.51 9.79 -9.21
CA GLU A 111 -8.61 8.64 -9.34
C GLU A 111 -7.84 8.36 -8.04
N ILE A 112 -7.39 9.41 -7.34
CA ILE A 112 -6.73 9.29 -6.04
C ILE A 112 -7.68 8.70 -4.99
N LEU A 113 -8.90 9.22 -4.88
CA LEU A 113 -9.90 8.72 -3.95
C LEU A 113 -10.27 7.26 -4.25
N LYS A 114 -10.40 6.91 -5.53
CA LYS A 114 -10.64 5.54 -5.99
C LYS A 114 -9.49 4.61 -5.62
N ALA A 115 -8.26 4.96 -5.97
CA ALA A 115 -7.06 4.16 -5.70
C ALA A 115 -6.80 3.98 -4.19
N ALA A 116 -7.04 5.04 -3.41
CA ALA A 116 -6.90 5.01 -1.96
C ALA A 116 -8.16 4.45 -1.25
N ASN A 117 -9.22 4.08 -1.96
CA ASN A 117 -10.50 3.62 -1.41
C ASN A 117 -11.11 4.58 -0.35
N TRP A 118 -11.05 5.88 -0.60
CA TRP A 118 -11.70 6.91 0.22
C TRP A 118 -13.10 7.24 -0.31
N SER A 119 -14.01 7.60 0.59
CA SER A 119 -15.39 8.03 0.25
C SER A 119 -15.51 9.53 0.07
N SER A 120 -14.59 10.28 0.67
CA SER A 120 -14.72 11.72 0.84
C SER A 120 -13.41 12.40 0.53
N GLU A 121 -13.50 13.41 -0.33
CA GLU A 121 -12.45 14.40 -0.52
C GLU A 121 -12.05 15.06 0.79
N SER A 122 -13.01 15.43 1.65
CA SER A 122 -12.70 16.14 2.89
C SER A 122 -11.79 15.32 3.83
N VAL A 123 -11.92 13.99 3.79
CA VAL A 123 -11.04 13.08 4.54
C VAL A 123 -9.64 13.10 3.95
N PHE A 124 -9.52 13.05 2.61
CA PHE A 124 -8.23 13.18 1.94
C PHE A 124 -7.56 14.51 2.28
N GLN A 125 -8.25 15.64 2.02
CA GLN A 125 -7.70 16.97 2.25
C GLN A 125 -7.28 17.20 3.70
N ARG A 126 -8.11 16.79 4.67
CA ARG A 126 -7.82 17.04 6.09
C ARG A 126 -6.72 16.16 6.66
N PHE A 127 -6.68 14.88 6.30
CA PHE A 127 -5.84 13.90 6.99
C PHE A 127 -4.64 13.41 6.18
N TYR A 128 -4.71 13.47 4.85
CA TYR A 128 -3.77 12.76 3.97
C TYR A 128 -3.07 13.65 2.96
N HIS A 129 -3.68 14.77 2.54
CA HIS A 129 -3.03 15.74 1.67
C HIS A 129 -2.00 16.53 2.48
N LYS A 130 -0.72 16.27 2.20
CA LYS A 130 0.43 16.91 2.82
C LYS A 130 1.18 17.67 1.74
N GLU A 131 1.08 18.99 1.81
CA GLU A 131 1.91 19.87 1.00
C GLU A 131 3.36 19.74 1.45
N VAL A 132 4.27 19.77 0.48
CA VAL A 132 5.70 19.86 0.79
C VAL A 132 6.01 21.33 0.82
N ASP A 133 6.28 21.86 2.00
CA ASP A 133 6.92 23.18 2.09
C ASP A 133 8.24 23.05 1.35
N ARG A 134 8.36 23.74 0.21
CA ARG A 134 9.67 23.96 -0.38
C ARG A 134 10.39 24.85 0.62
N ALA A 135 11.34 24.28 1.37
CA ALA A 135 12.35 25.07 2.03
C ALA A 135 12.90 26.04 0.98
N THR A 136 12.72 27.33 1.25
CA THR A 136 13.26 28.43 0.44
C THR A 136 14.75 28.55 0.67
#